data_AF-A0A329M3G1-F1
#
_entry.id   AF-A0A329M3G1-F1
#
_cell.length_a   1.000
_cell.length_b   1.000
_cell.length_c   1.000
_cell.angle_alpha   90.00
_cell.angle_beta   90.00
_cell.angle_gamma   90.00
#
_symmetry.space_group_name_H-M   'P 1'
#
loop_
_entity.id
_entity.type
_entity.pdbx_description
1 polymer ?
#
loop_
_entity_poly.entity_id
_entity_poly.type
_entity_poly.pdbx_seq_one_letter_code
_entity_poly.pdbx_strand_id
1 'polypeptide(L)'
;MKASHWPLFPGTGIVEALIAADDHEFRAEILLVGKELIIKDCREALALEDGDSYPESIAMLPELLHEAIDVLEKGYDAASSALGVAVIDSALNRTSPKAINYPRLKAQATKAQREEAIAANDYRVSLAMRPMRSLLTDWKVGIDREAPTKPSRHVVAHWAHPDHMTETNAIIIVMAATSLFLGLSERDAVLGL
;
A
#
# COMPACT_ATOMS: atom_id res chain seq x y z
N MET A 1 1.43 19.57 14.87
CA MET A 1 2.06 18.28 14.50
C MET A 1 3.35 18.56 13.77
N LYS A 2 4.49 18.09 14.28
CA LYS A 2 5.71 18.05 13.47
C LYS A 2 5.47 17.03 12.36
N ALA A 3 5.87 17.33 11.13
CA ALA A 3 5.88 16.34 10.06
C ALA A 3 6.80 15.20 10.53
N SER A 4 6.21 14.10 10.99
CA SER A 4 6.91 12.93 11.47
C SER A 4 7.79 12.44 10.32
N HIS A 5 9.11 12.38 10.57
CA HIS A 5 10.02 11.71 9.67
C HIS A 5 9.75 10.22 9.82
N TRP A 6 8.80 9.70 9.05
CA TRP A 6 8.62 8.26 8.95
C TRP A 6 9.93 7.65 8.41
N PRO A 7 10.42 6.55 9.01
CA PRO A 7 11.60 5.87 8.51
C PRO A 7 11.38 5.43 7.06
N LEU A 8 12.47 5.39 6.29
CA LEU A 8 12.41 4.93 4.90
C LEU A 8 11.97 3.46 4.89
N PHE A 9 10.80 3.21 4.30
CA PHE A 9 10.24 1.87 4.10
C PHE A 9 9.91 1.63 2.62
N PRO A 10 10.26 0.45 2.06
CA PRO A 10 11.20 -0.52 2.62
C PRO A 10 12.61 0.08 2.73
N GLY A 11 13.48 -0.54 3.52
CA GLY A 11 14.86 -0.09 3.74
C GLY A 11 15.62 0.13 2.43
N THR A 12 16.58 1.07 2.45
CA THR A 12 17.25 1.58 1.25
C THR A 12 17.86 0.47 0.38
N GLY A 13 18.44 -0.57 1.00
CA GLY A 13 19.01 -1.70 0.26
C GLY A 13 17.98 -2.49 -0.56
N ILE A 14 16.75 -2.67 -0.05
CA ILE A 14 15.67 -3.31 -0.81
C ILE A 14 15.23 -2.40 -1.95
N VAL A 15 15.10 -1.10 -1.70
CA VAL A 15 14.72 -0.12 -2.74
C VAL A 15 15.75 -0.09 -3.87
N GLU A 16 17.03 -0.04 -3.53
CA GLU A 16 18.13 -0.06 -4.50
C GLU A 16 18.12 -1.34 -5.34
N ALA A 17 17.94 -2.49 -4.70
CA ALA A 17 17.82 -3.77 -5.40
C ALA A 17 16.60 -3.80 -6.34
N LEU A 18 15.43 -3.32 -5.91
CA LEU A 18 14.21 -3.28 -6.73
C LEU A 18 14.34 -2.34 -7.94
N ILE A 19 15.09 -1.25 -7.80
CA ILE A 19 15.39 -0.31 -8.89
C ILE A 19 16.36 -0.96 -9.89
N ALA A 20 17.39 -1.65 -9.39
CA ALA A 20 18.40 -2.32 -10.21
C ALA A 20 17.88 -3.58 -10.91
N ALA A 21 16.79 -4.17 -10.44
CA ALA A 21 16.23 -5.39 -11.00
C ALA A 21 15.69 -5.21 -12.43
N ASP A 22 16.07 -6.13 -13.32
CA ASP A 22 15.75 -6.06 -14.75
C ASP A 22 14.25 -6.26 -15.04
N ASP A 23 13.62 -7.22 -14.36
CA ASP A 23 12.25 -7.63 -14.67
C ASP A 23 11.37 -7.80 -13.41
N HIS A 24 10.18 -8.33 -13.61
CA HIS A 24 9.21 -8.51 -12.53
C HIS A 24 9.54 -9.72 -11.65
N GLU A 25 10.07 -10.80 -12.22
CA GLU A 25 10.37 -12.04 -11.52
C GLU A 25 11.51 -11.80 -10.53
N PHE A 26 12.57 -11.11 -10.98
CA PHE A 26 13.68 -10.77 -10.09
C PHE A 26 13.27 -9.79 -8.98
N ARG A 27 12.35 -8.86 -9.26
CA ARG A 27 11.75 -8.02 -8.20
C ARG A 27 10.96 -8.85 -7.20
N ALA A 28 10.21 -9.85 -7.65
CA ALA A 28 9.47 -10.75 -6.76
C ALA A 28 10.42 -11.55 -5.86
N GLU A 29 11.53 -12.06 -6.40
CA GLU A 29 12.57 -12.75 -5.63
C GLU A 29 13.19 -11.85 -4.56
N ILE A 30 13.53 -10.60 -4.90
CA ILE A 30 14.06 -9.62 -3.94
C ILE A 30 13.07 -9.40 -2.80
N LEU A 31 11.77 -9.29 -3.09
CA LEU A 31 10.74 -9.13 -2.06
C LEU A 31 10.62 -10.36 -1.17
N LEU A 32 10.67 -11.56 -1.75
CA LEU A 32 10.60 -12.82 -1.00
C LEU A 32 11.82 -12.97 -0.07
N VAL A 33 13.04 -12.77 -0.58
CA VAL A 33 14.27 -12.82 0.22
C VAL A 33 14.28 -11.72 1.28
N GLY A 34 13.73 -10.55 0.96
CA GLY A 34 13.66 -9.40 1.87
C GLY A 34 12.50 -9.44 2.87
N LYS A 35 11.64 -10.47 2.87
CA LYS A 35 10.36 -10.49 3.61
C LYS A 35 10.50 -10.08 5.08
N GLU A 36 11.45 -10.67 5.82
CA GLU A 36 11.62 -10.39 7.25
C GLU A 36 11.99 -8.91 7.50
N LEU A 37 12.87 -8.35 6.67
CA LEU A 37 13.25 -6.95 6.74
C LEU A 37 12.08 -6.03 6.37
N ILE A 38 11.32 -6.36 5.33
CA ILE A 38 10.11 -5.62 4.93
C ILE A 38 9.09 -5.60 6.07
N ILE A 39 8.83 -6.75 6.71
CA ILE A 39 7.91 -6.86 7.86
C ILE A 39 8.37 -5.94 8.99
N LYS A 40 9.66 -6.00 9.34
CA LYS A 40 10.23 -5.16 10.37
C LYS A 40 10.07 -3.68 10.04
N ASP A 41 10.48 -3.25 8.85
CA ASP A 41 10.43 -1.86 8.43
C ASP A 41 8.97 -1.35 8.35
N CYS A 42 8.01 -2.20 7.95
CA CYS A 42 6.58 -1.92 8.01
C CYS A 42 6.12 -1.57 9.42
N ARG A 43 6.51 -2.39 10.42
CA ARG A 43 6.15 -2.16 11.82
C ARG A 43 6.79 -0.89 12.37
N GLU A 44 8.07 -0.67 12.07
CA GLU A 44 8.78 0.53 12.50
C GLU A 44 8.19 1.80 11.88
N ALA A 45 7.75 1.75 10.62
CA ALA A 45 7.09 2.87 9.97
C ALA A 45 5.70 3.19 10.57
N LEU A 46 5.05 2.19 11.18
CA LEU A 46 3.79 2.35 11.92
C LEU A 46 4.01 2.63 13.42
N ALA A 47 5.24 2.72 13.91
CA ALA A 47 5.44 3.10 15.30
C ALA A 47 5.16 4.61 15.47
N LEU A 48 4.30 4.94 16.43
CA LEU A 48 4.12 6.33 16.88
C LEU A 48 5.21 6.69 17.89
N GLU A 49 5.70 7.93 17.85
CA GLU A 49 6.46 8.50 18.95
C GLU A 49 5.52 8.85 20.12
N ASP A 50 6.09 8.94 21.33
CA ASP A 50 5.32 9.28 22.52
C ASP A 50 4.58 10.62 22.36
N GLY A 51 3.25 10.57 22.43
CA GLY A 51 2.38 11.74 22.32
C GLY A 51 1.87 12.04 20.90
N ASP A 52 2.31 11.28 19.89
CA ASP A 52 1.72 11.35 18.55
C ASP A 52 0.44 10.51 18.47
N SER A 53 -0.43 10.89 17.53
CA SER A 53 -1.66 10.15 17.22
C SER A 53 -1.91 10.20 15.72
N TYR A 54 -2.52 9.14 15.19
CA TYR A 54 -2.99 9.16 13.81
C TYR A 54 -4.19 10.09 13.61
N PRO A 55 -4.41 10.62 12.40
CA PRO A 55 -5.61 11.37 12.08
C PRO A 55 -6.87 10.57 12.34
N GLU A 56 -7.91 11.21 12.86
CA GLU A 56 -9.18 10.56 13.26
C GLU A 56 -9.83 9.81 12.08
N SER A 57 -9.69 10.34 10.87
CA SER A 57 -10.20 9.75 9.63
C SER A 57 -9.78 8.29 9.43
N ILE A 58 -8.58 7.92 9.90
CA ILE A 58 -7.93 6.63 9.66
C ILE A 58 -7.34 5.97 10.92
N ALA A 59 -7.61 6.52 12.12
CA ALA A 59 -7.01 6.07 13.39
C ALA A 59 -7.29 4.60 13.76
N MET A 60 -8.30 3.96 13.14
CA MET A 60 -8.63 2.54 13.35
C MET A 60 -7.84 1.56 12.47
N LEU A 61 -7.17 2.05 11.42
CA LEU A 61 -6.47 1.22 10.45
C LEU A 61 -5.11 0.65 10.90
N PRO A 62 -4.32 1.30 11.78
CA PRO A 62 -3.02 0.77 12.21
C PRO A 62 -3.10 -0.62 12.84
N GLU A 63 -4.10 -0.87 13.69
CA GLU A 63 -4.28 -2.17 14.35
C GLU A 63 -4.54 -3.27 13.32
N LEU A 64 -5.44 -3.02 12.35
CA LEU A 64 -5.72 -3.94 11.26
C LEU A 64 -4.51 -4.15 10.35
N LEU A 65 -3.69 -3.13 10.16
CA LEU A 65 -2.47 -3.23 9.37
C LEU A 65 -1.39 -4.03 10.11
N HIS A 66 -1.25 -3.86 11.42
CA HIS A 66 -0.40 -4.71 12.25
C HIS A 66 -0.85 -6.17 12.21
N GLU A 67 -2.16 -6.43 12.28
CA GLU A 67 -2.70 -7.79 12.11
C GLU A 67 -2.36 -8.37 10.73
N ALA A 68 -2.45 -7.58 9.65
CA ALA A 68 -2.06 -8.01 8.31
C ALA A 68 -0.57 -8.40 8.25
N ILE A 69 0.29 -7.63 8.93
CA ILE A 69 1.72 -7.91 9.06
C ILE A 69 1.95 -9.18 9.89
N ASP A 70 1.25 -9.36 11.02
CA ASP A 70 1.36 -10.53 11.90
C ASP A 70 1.02 -11.84 11.16
N VAL A 71 -0.05 -11.82 10.36
CA VAL A 71 -0.46 -13.02 9.61
C VAL A 71 0.48 -13.29 8.43
N LEU A 72 1.06 -12.26 7.81
CA LEU A 72 2.13 -12.43 6.81
C LEU A 72 3.38 -13.07 7.41
N GLU A 73 3.82 -12.60 8.58
CA GLU A 73 4.96 -13.13 9.32
C GLU A 73 4.78 -14.63 9.63
N LYS A 74 3.55 -15.03 9.96
CA LYS A 74 3.18 -16.43 10.24
C LYS A 74 2.96 -17.28 8.99
N GLY A 75 3.09 -16.72 7.78
CA GLY A 75 2.90 -17.45 6.52
C GLY A 75 1.44 -17.64 6.09
N TYR A 76 0.51 -16.85 6.62
CA TYR A 76 -0.90 -16.87 6.23
C TYR A 76 -1.17 -15.83 5.13
N ASP A 77 -0.59 -16.04 3.94
CA ASP A 77 -0.56 -15.06 2.84
C ASP A 77 -1.94 -14.62 2.34
N ALA A 78 -2.90 -15.56 2.27
CA ALA A 78 -4.27 -15.27 1.88
C ALA A 78 -4.97 -14.34 2.88
N ALA A 79 -4.75 -14.57 4.18
CA ALA A 79 -5.31 -13.73 5.25
C ALA A 79 -4.67 -12.33 5.20
N SER A 80 -3.34 -12.26 5.04
CA SER A 80 -2.60 -11.00 4.86
C SER A 80 -3.12 -10.21 3.66
N SER A 81 -3.29 -10.88 2.52
CA SER A 81 -3.77 -10.25 1.28
C SER A 81 -5.18 -9.69 1.44
N ALA A 82 -6.10 -10.47 2.03
CA ALA A 82 -7.47 -10.06 2.26
C ALA A 82 -7.55 -8.85 3.21
N LEU A 83 -6.85 -8.91 4.35
CA LEU A 83 -6.86 -7.83 5.33
C LEU A 83 -6.17 -6.57 4.81
N GLY A 84 -5.02 -6.70 4.15
CA GLY A 84 -4.33 -5.55 3.56
C GLY A 84 -5.15 -4.85 2.46
N VAL A 85 -5.88 -5.59 1.62
CA VAL A 85 -6.82 -5.01 0.65
C VAL A 85 -7.99 -4.31 1.35
N ALA A 86 -8.52 -4.88 2.44
CA ALA A 86 -9.58 -4.24 3.22
C ALA A 86 -9.10 -2.93 3.88
N VAL A 87 -7.86 -2.89 4.37
CA VAL A 87 -7.22 -1.66 4.88
C VAL A 87 -7.10 -0.61 3.79
N ILE A 88 -6.59 -0.99 2.61
CA ILE A 88 -6.47 -0.08 1.45
C ILE A 88 -7.84 0.53 1.09
N ASP A 89 -8.88 -0.31 0.99
CA ASP A 89 -10.22 0.16 0.65
C ASP A 89 -10.80 1.08 1.71
N SER A 90 -10.61 0.73 2.98
CA SER A 90 -11.09 1.54 4.10
C SER A 90 -10.39 2.90 4.12
N ALA A 91 -9.07 2.94 3.90
CA ALA A 91 -8.28 4.16 3.84
C ALA A 91 -8.75 5.08 2.71
N LEU A 92 -8.96 4.53 1.50
CA LEU A 92 -9.42 5.30 0.35
C LEU A 92 -10.85 5.82 0.53
N ASN A 93 -11.75 5.02 1.13
CA ASN A 93 -13.13 5.43 1.37
C ASN A 93 -13.21 6.54 2.42
N ARG A 94 -12.46 6.42 3.50
CA ARG A 94 -12.50 7.36 4.63
C ARG A 94 -11.86 8.71 4.31
N THR A 95 -10.88 8.73 3.43
CA THR A 95 -10.15 9.95 3.06
C THR A 95 -10.63 10.57 1.75
N SER A 96 -11.68 10.03 1.13
CA SER A 96 -12.33 10.59 -0.05
C SER A 96 -13.47 11.52 0.35
N PRO A 97 -13.52 12.79 -0.11
CA PRO A 97 -14.56 13.75 0.28
C PRO A 97 -15.96 13.42 -0.26
N LYS A 98 -16.09 12.41 -1.13
CA LYS A 98 -17.35 11.91 -1.71
C LYS A 98 -17.27 10.39 -1.83
N ALA A 99 -18.40 9.76 -2.18
CA ALA A 99 -18.45 8.35 -2.56
C ALA A 99 -17.28 8.00 -3.51
N ILE A 100 -16.57 6.92 -3.20
CA ILE A 100 -15.32 6.57 -3.84
C ILE A 100 -15.49 6.44 -5.37
N ASN A 101 -14.64 7.15 -6.10
CA ASN A 101 -14.58 7.04 -7.56
C ASN A 101 -13.25 6.39 -7.94
N TYR A 102 -13.25 5.06 -8.01
CA TYR A 102 -12.06 4.28 -8.35
C TYR A 102 -11.44 4.68 -9.70
N PRO A 103 -12.19 4.95 -10.78
CA PRO A 103 -11.62 5.50 -12.02
C PRO A 103 -10.82 6.80 -11.80
N ARG A 104 -11.34 7.72 -10.99
CA ARG A 104 -10.64 8.97 -10.64
C ARG A 104 -9.38 8.70 -9.83
N LEU A 105 -9.44 7.81 -8.82
CA LEU A 105 -8.28 7.44 -8.02
C LEU A 105 -7.18 6.79 -8.88
N LYS A 106 -7.55 5.92 -9.82
CA LYS A 106 -6.61 5.35 -10.80
C LYS A 106 -5.95 6.43 -11.64
N ALA A 107 -6.72 7.40 -12.12
CA ALA A 107 -6.20 8.52 -12.90
C ALA A 107 -5.23 9.40 -12.08
N GLN A 108 -5.52 9.63 -10.80
CA GLN A 108 -4.64 10.37 -9.89
C GLN A 108 -3.35 9.58 -9.55
N ALA A 109 -3.42 8.25 -9.48
CA ALA A 109 -2.27 7.38 -9.27
C ALA A 109 -1.29 7.34 -10.46
N THR A 110 -1.67 7.91 -11.62
CA THR A 110 -0.88 7.83 -12.86
C THR A 110 0.21 8.89 -12.98
N LYS A 111 -0.04 10.12 -12.53
CA LYS A 111 0.80 11.26 -12.91
C LYS A 111 0.58 12.46 -12.00
N ALA A 112 1.48 12.66 -11.05
CA ALA A 112 1.85 14.01 -10.64
C ALA A 112 3.19 14.32 -11.32
N GLN A 113 3.33 15.53 -11.88
CA GLN A 113 4.68 15.98 -12.23
C GLN A 113 5.46 16.11 -10.93
N ARG A 114 6.68 15.57 -10.89
CA ARG A 114 7.52 15.59 -9.68
C ARG A 114 7.60 17.01 -9.10
N GLU A 115 7.78 18.00 -9.97
CA GLU A 115 7.89 19.41 -9.60
C GLU A 115 6.57 19.96 -9.03
N GLU A 116 5.42 19.66 -9.65
CA GLU A 116 4.10 20.05 -9.12
C GLU A 116 3.83 19.44 -7.74
N ALA A 117 4.14 18.15 -7.55
CA ALA A 117 3.92 17.47 -6.27
C ALA A 117 4.87 17.98 -5.18
N ILE A 118 6.12 18.31 -5.53
CA ILE A 118 7.06 18.96 -4.60
C ILE A 118 6.55 20.36 -4.23
N ALA A 119 6.12 21.16 -5.21
CA ALA A 119 5.60 22.50 -4.98
C ALA A 119 4.33 22.49 -4.10
N ALA A 120 3.51 21.44 -4.20
CA ALA A 120 2.32 21.25 -3.40
C ALA A 120 2.57 20.57 -2.03
N ASN A 121 3.83 20.25 -1.69
CA ASN A 121 4.19 19.43 -0.52
C ASN A 121 3.41 18.09 -0.44
N ASP A 122 3.14 17.50 -1.61
CA ASP A 122 2.32 16.29 -1.79
C ASP A 122 3.14 15.14 -2.42
N TYR A 123 4.45 15.31 -2.57
CA TYR A 123 5.30 14.34 -3.27
C TYR A 123 5.24 12.93 -2.67
N ARG A 124 5.30 12.83 -1.35
CA ARG A 124 5.22 11.58 -0.60
C ARG A 124 3.87 10.89 -0.74
N VAL A 125 2.79 11.64 -0.59
CA VAL A 125 1.42 11.18 -0.82
C VAL A 125 1.25 10.69 -2.25
N SER A 126 1.78 11.43 -3.23
CA SER A 126 1.75 11.04 -4.64
C SER A 126 2.48 9.71 -4.87
N LEU A 127 3.64 9.50 -4.24
CA LEU A 127 4.36 8.22 -4.30
C LEU A 127 3.55 7.09 -3.67
N ALA A 128 2.97 7.31 -2.49
CA ALA A 128 2.11 6.35 -1.78
C ALA A 128 0.87 5.94 -2.59
N MET A 129 0.33 6.83 -3.43
CA MET A 129 -0.82 6.55 -4.29
C MET A 129 -0.48 5.75 -5.55
N ARG A 130 0.79 5.70 -6.00
CA ARG A 130 1.15 5.06 -7.29
C ARG A 130 0.74 3.58 -7.41
N PRO A 131 0.92 2.72 -6.38
CA PRO A 131 0.51 1.31 -6.46
C PRO A 131 -0.99 1.13 -6.70
N MET A 132 -1.82 2.13 -6.36
CA MET A 132 -3.26 2.08 -6.56
C MET A 132 -3.66 1.97 -8.03
N ARG A 133 -2.81 2.41 -8.96
CA ARG A 133 -3.08 2.27 -10.40
C ARG A 133 -3.26 0.79 -10.78
N SER A 134 -2.32 -0.06 -10.41
CA SER A 134 -2.38 -1.50 -10.71
C SER A 134 -3.36 -2.20 -9.78
N LEU A 135 -3.29 -1.94 -8.47
CA LEU A 135 -4.13 -2.61 -7.46
C LEU A 135 -5.63 -2.43 -7.71
N LEU A 136 -6.04 -1.23 -8.12
CA LEU A 136 -7.45 -0.93 -8.36
C LEU A 136 -7.92 -1.37 -9.75
N THR A 137 -7.04 -1.80 -10.65
CA THR A 137 -7.41 -2.16 -12.03
C THR A 137 -8.56 -3.17 -12.03
N ASP A 138 -9.61 -2.86 -12.79
CA ASP A 138 -10.83 -3.67 -12.77
C ASP A 138 -10.59 -4.95 -13.55
N TRP A 139 -11.04 -6.07 -12.98
CA TRP A 139 -11.04 -7.37 -13.62
C TRP A 139 -12.22 -8.18 -13.14
N LYS A 140 -12.88 -8.91 -14.03
CA LYS A 140 -13.94 -9.87 -13.69
C LYS A 140 -13.92 -11.02 -14.68
N VAL A 141 -14.46 -12.17 -14.25
CA VAL A 141 -14.69 -13.31 -15.13
C VAL A 141 -15.53 -12.87 -16.34
N GLY A 142 -15.10 -13.27 -17.54
CA GLY A 142 -15.79 -12.97 -18.80
C GLY A 142 -15.40 -11.65 -19.47
N ILE A 143 -14.45 -10.87 -18.92
CA ILE A 143 -13.76 -9.85 -19.72
C ILE A 143 -12.71 -10.54 -20.60
N ASP A 144 -12.50 -10.03 -21.83
CA ASP A 144 -11.48 -10.47 -22.78
C ASP A 144 -10.05 -10.08 -22.35
N ARG A 145 -9.67 -10.47 -21.13
CA ARG A 145 -8.36 -10.26 -20.51
C ARG A 145 -8.08 -11.35 -19.50
N GLU A 146 -6.83 -11.82 -19.47
CA GLU A 146 -6.36 -12.78 -18.49
C GLU A 146 -6.50 -12.26 -17.05
N ALA A 147 -6.61 -13.19 -16.10
CA ALA A 147 -6.61 -12.86 -14.68
C ALA A 147 -5.30 -12.16 -14.29
N PRO A 148 -5.34 -11.09 -13.48
CA PRO A 148 -4.13 -10.46 -12.98
C PRO A 148 -3.31 -11.44 -12.16
N THR A 149 -2.04 -11.62 -12.55
CA THR A 149 -1.05 -12.37 -11.76
C THR A 149 -0.48 -11.51 -10.62
N LYS A 150 -0.39 -10.21 -10.84
CA LYS A 150 0.03 -9.19 -9.87
C LYS A 150 -1.11 -8.79 -8.94
N PRO A 151 -0.84 -8.22 -7.76
CA PRO A 151 -1.86 -7.87 -6.79
C PRO A 151 -3.02 -7.06 -7.38
N SER A 152 -4.24 -7.54 -7.14
CA SER A 152 -5.48 -6.92 -7.58
C SER A 152 -6.48 -6.94 -6.46
N ARG A 153 -6.95 -5.76 -6.06
CA ARG A 153 -8.10 -5.58 -5.18
C ARG A 153 -9.29 -6.38 -5.68
N HIS A 154 -9.57 -6.33 -6.98
CA HIS A 154 -10.77 -6.94 -7.54
C HIS A 154 -10.73 -8.46 -7.43
N VAL A 155 -9.57 -9.07 -7.70
CA VAL A 155 -9.39 -10.51 -7.50
C VAL A 155 -9.52 -10.85 -6.02
N VAL A 156 -8.79 -10.18 -5.13
CA VAL A 156 -8.84 -10.48 -3.68
C VAL A 156 -10.25 -10.31 -3.10
N ALA A 157 -10.96 -9.23 -3.43
CA ALA A 157 -12.23 -8.88 -2.80
C ALA A 157 -13.47 -9.54 -3.45
N HIS A 158 -13.40 -9.90 -4.73
CA HIS A 158 -14.56 -10.40 -5.48
C HIS A 158 -14.37 -11.77 -6.12
N TRP A 159 -13.12 -12.23 -6.27
CA TRP A 159 -12.76 -13.48 -6.95
C TRP A 159 -11.55 -14.15 -6.31
N ALA A 160 -11.56 -14.29 -4.98
CA ALA A 160 -10.44 -14.85 -4.23
C ALA A 160 -9.99 -16.20 -4.81
N HIS A 161 -8.71 -16.29 -5.17
CA HIS A 161 -8.12 -17.47 -5.79
C HIS A 161 -6.75 -17.78 -5.19
N PRO A 162 -6.40 -19.05 -4.90
CA PRO A 162 -5.11 -19.42 -4.33
C PRO A 162 -3.92 -18.90 -5.14
N ASP A 163 -3.96 -19.02 -6.48
CA ASP A 163 -2.87 -18.55 -7.37
C ASP A 163 -2.66 -17.03 -7.34
N HIS A 164 -3.60 -16.27 -6.78
CA HIS A 164 -3.46 -14.82 -6.60
C HIS A 164 -3.09 -14.45 -5.15
N MET A 165 -3.41 -15.30 -4.20
CA MET A 165 -3.17 -15.11 -2.76
C MET A 165 -1.82 -15.72 -2.34
N THR A 166 -0.77 -15.38 -3.11
CA THR A 166 0.60 -15.86 -2.91
C THR A 166 1.36 -14.99 -1.91
N GLU A 167 2.45 -15.53 -1.34
CA GLU A 167 3.35 -14.80 -0.46
C GLU A 167 3.85 -13.49 -1.08
N THR A 168 4.31 -13.52 -2.34
CA THR A 168 4.76 -12.32 -3.05
C THR A 168 3.66 -11.26 -3.13
N ASN A 169 2.43 -11.65 -3.46
CA ASN A 169 1.32 -10.70 -3.56
C ASN A 169 0.95 -10.14 -2.19
N ALA A 170 0.99 -10.97 -1.14
CA ALA A 170 0.75 -10.55 0.24
C ALA A 170 1.79 -9.51 0.70
N ILE A 171 3.08 -9.72 0.42
CA ILE A 171 4.16 -8.75 0.69
C ILE A 171 3.86 -7.41 0.01
N ILE A 172 3.58 -7.44 -1.30
CA ILE A 172 3.31 -6.21 -2.07
C ILE A 172 2.07 -5.48 -1.53
N ILE A 173 1.01 -6.21 -1.15
CA ILE A 173 -0.21 -5.65 -0.59
C ILE A 173 0.08 -4.97 0.75
N VAL A 174 0.82 -5.61 1.66
CA VAL A 174 1.20 -5.03 2.96
C VAL A 174 2.07 -3.79 2.78
N MET A 175 3.04 -3.83 1.85
CA MET A 175 3.84 -2.65 1.51
C MET A 175 2.96 -1.51 1.00
N ALA A 176 2.05 -1.79 0.06
CA ALA A 176 1.16 -0.80 -0.51
C ALA A 176 0.18 -0.22 0.52
N ALA A 177 -0.37 -1.05 1.41
CA ALA A 177 -1.25 -0.63 2.49
C ALA A 177 -0.51 0.29 3.48
N THR A 178 0.71 -0.08 3.86
CA THR A 178 1.57 0.72 4.74
C THR A 178 1.92 2.06 4.12
N SER A 179 2.43 2.07 2.88
CA SER A 179 2.75 3.32 2.18
C SER A 179 1.53 4.22 2.02
N LEU A 180 0.38 3.65 1.65
CA LEU A 180 -0.86 4.41 1.50
C LEU A 180 -1.30 5.02 2.83
N PHE A 181 -1.31 4.25 3.91
CA PHE A 181 -1.69 4.72 5.23
C PHE A 181 -0.81 5.90 5.69
N LEU A 182 0.51 5.79 5.52
CA LEU A 182 1.45 6.85 5.88
C LEU A 182 1.26 8.10 5.02
N GLY A 183 1.12 7.93 3.70
CA GLY A 183 0.87 9.06 2.79
C GLY A 183 -0.43 9.79 3.11
N LEU A 184 -1.51 9.06 3.45
CA LEU A 184 -2.77 9.67 3.85
C LEU A 184 -2.67 10.35 5.23
N SER A 185 -1.93 9.75 6.17
CA SER A 185 -1.66 10.35 7.47
C SER A 185 -0.95 11.71 7.35
N GLU A 186 0.06 11.78 6.47
CA GLU A 186 0.79 13.02 6.18
C GLU A 186 -0.12 14.07 5.53
N ARG A 187 -0.99 13.66 4.59
CA ARG A 187 -1.92 14.58 3.93
C ARG A 187 -2.93 15.18 4.90
N ASP A 188 -3.57 14.38 5.74
CA ASP A 188 -4.59 14.86 6.68
C ASP A 188 -3.95 15.78 7.74
N ALA A 189 -2.74 15.47 8.19
CA ALA A 189 -1.96 16.34 9.07
C ALA A 189 -1.63 17.71 8.44
N VAL A 190 -1.38 17.76 7.13
CA VAL A 190 -1.16 19.02 6.39
C VAL A 190 -2.45 19.81 6.18
N LEU A 191 -3.57 19.11 5.91
CA LEU A 191 -4.86 19.73 5.66
C LEU A 191 -5.64 20.12 6.93
N GLY A 192 -5.20 19.63 8.10
CA GLY A 192 -5.89 19.86 9.38
C GLY A 192 -7.27 19.21 9.43
N LEU A 193 -7.41 18.08 8.74
CA LEU A 193 -8.63 17.26 8.68
C LEU A 193 -8.62 16.17 9.74
#